data_AF-A0A3M1RJ52-F1
#
_entry.id   AF-A0A3M1RJ52-F1
#
_cell.length_a   1.000
_cell.length_b   1.000
_cell.length_c   1.000
_cell.angle_alpha   90.00
_cell.angle_beta   90.00
_cell.angle_gamma   90.00
#
_symmetry.space_group_name_H-M   'P 1'
#
loop_
_entity.id
_entity.type
_entity.pdbx_description
1 polymer ?
#
loop_
_entity_poly.entity_id
_entity_poly.type
_entity_poly.pdbx_seq_one_letter_code
_entity_poly.pdbx_strand_id
1 'polypeptide(L)'
;MDGTNPAKWLRPGQETGAPAQYDGGLDRAAAFLQRLHTELKVAARIHQSLLPSSVEHPDIEVDVRYQPLDQIGGDYCQVRFSDRDTCYLTVCDVCGHGFGAALLATRISSEVRHGIMYGLAPSVIISSLMEFYREFVPDCGLFFSFLIVRIDLP
;
A
#
# COMPACT_ATOMS: atom_id res chain seq x y z
N MET A 1 -52.63 63.73 42.39
CA MET A 1 -52.16 63.20 43.68
C MET A 1 -52.52 61.73 43.63
N ASP A 2 -51.64 60.79 43.28
CA ASP A 2 -50.24 60.54 43.64
C ASP A 2 -49.61 59.78 42.43
N GLY A 3 -48.46 60.07 41.82
CA GLY A 3 -47.12 60.22 42.40
C GLY A 3 -46.49 58.84 42.61
N THR A 4 -45.98 58.11 41.59
CA THR A 4 -44.52 58.01 41.31
C THR A 4 -44.19 57.11 40.09
N ASN A 5 -43.67 57.74 39.04
CA ASN A 5 -42.52 57.44 38.12
C ASN A 5 -42.13 55.99 37.64
N PRO A 6 -41.49 55.87 36.44
CA PRO A 6 -41.86 54.93 35.38
C PRO A 6 -40.61 54.36 34.67
N ALA A 7 -40.04 53.21 35.05
CA ALA A 7 -38.83 52.76 34.35
C ALA A 7 -38.61 51.26 34.40
N LYS A 8 -38.10 50.78 33.25
CA LYS A 8 -37.60 49.44 32.92
C LYS A 8 -38.70 48.43 32.63
N TRP A 9 -38.94 48.16 31.35
CA TRP A 9 -38.78 46.81 30.76
C TRP A 9 -38.65 46.90 29.23
N LEU A 10 -37.60 47.60 28.77
CA LEU A 10 -37.02 47.42 27.43
C LEU A 10 -35.50 47.49 27.59
N ARG A 11 -34.84 46.32 27.56
CA ARG A 11 -33.47 46.22 27.08
C ARG A 11 -33.44 45.16 25.98
N PRO A 12 -33.22 45.56 24.71
CA PRO A 12 -32.72 44.65 23.69
C PRO A 12 -31.24 44.36 24.00
N GLY A 13 -30.85 43.10 23.90
CA GLY A 13 -29.47 42.66 23.99
C GLY A 13 -29.18 41.88 25.26
N GLN A 14 -29.11 40.55 25.12
CA GLN A 14 -27.89 39.76 25.31
C GLN A 14 -28.05 38.42 24.57
N GLU A 15 -28.05 38.47 23.23
CA GLU A 15 -27.50 37.36 22.46
C GLU A 15 -25.97 37.49 22.54
N THR A 16 -25.39 36.93 23.59
CA THR A 16 -23.97 36.56 23.60
C THR A 16 -23.88 35.09 23.98
N GLY A 17 -24.49 34.25 23.15
CA GLY A 17 -24.00 32.89 22.98
C GLY A 17 -22.78 33.00 22.08
N ALA A 18 -21.59 32.83 22.64
CA ALA A 18 -20.35 32.69 21.87
C ALA A 18 -20.56 31.71 20.71
N PRO A 19 -19.97 31.93 19.52
CA PRO A 19 -20.02 30.93 18.48
C PRO A 19 -19.41 29.67 19.07
N ALA A 20 -20.21 28.62 19.14
CA ALA A 20 -19.79 27.38 19.74
C ALA A 20 -18.53 26.90 19.00
N GLN A 21 -17.45 26.75 19.76
CA GLN A 21 -16.15 26.24 19.32
C GLN A 21 -16.30 24.78 18.84
N TYR A 22 -16.82 24.59 17.63
CA TYR A 22 -16.89 23.28 16.97
C TYR A 22 -15.80 23.12 15.90
N ASP A 23 -15.03 24.17 15.61
CA ASP A 23 -14.09 24.22 14.47
C ASP A 23 -12.79 23.41 14.70
N GLY A 24 -12.27 23.41 15.93
CA GLY A 24 -10.96 22.81 16.22
C GLY A 24 -10.90 21.27 16.13
N GLY A 25 -12.04 20.58 16.14
CA GLY A 25 -12.10 19.12 15.96
C GLY A 25 -12.01 18.71 14.48
N LEU A 26 -12.68 19.45 13.61
CA LEU A 26 -12.67 19.24 12.17
C LEU A 26 -11.31 19.59 11.58
N ASP A 27 -10.70 20.69 12.02
CA ASP A 27 -9.34 21.08 11.60
C ASP A 27 -8.29 20.03 11.96
N ARG A 28 -8.37 19.45 13.17
CA ARG A 28 -7.45 18.39 13.60
C ARG A 28 -7.65 17.10 12.82
N ALA A 29 -8.89 16.72 12.54
CA ALA A 29 -9.20 15.56 11.72
C ALA A 29 -8.70 15.75 10.28
N ALA A 30 -8.91 16.95 9.71
CA ALA A 30 -8.42 17.31 8.38
C ALA A 30 -6.88 17.25 8.31
N ALA A 31 -6.19 17.85 9.29
CA ALA A 31 -4.73 17.82 9.37
C ALA A 31 -4.19 16.38 9.51
N PHE A 32 -4.85 15.54 10.32
CA PHE A 32 -4.49 14.14 10.47
C PHE A 32 -4.67 13.34 9.18
N LEU A 33 -5.82 13.48 8.50
CA LEU A 33 -6.08 12.82 7.22
C LEU A 33 -5.07 13.26 6.15
N GLN A 34 -4.72 14.54 6.11
CA GLN A 34 -3.75 15.07 5.17
C GLN A 34 -2.35 14.51 5.42
N ARG A 35 -1.97 14.33 6.69
CA ARG A 35 -0.71 13.67 7.06
C ARG A 35 -0.71 12.19 6.66
N LEU A 36 -1.75 11.44 7.01
CA LEU A 36 -1.90 10.04 6.61
C LEU A 36 -1.85 9.86 5.10
N HIS A 37 -2.51 10.74 4.36
CA HIS A 37 -2.49 10.71 2.89
C HIS A 37 -1.09 10.95 2.32
N THR A 38 -0.30 11.81 2.97
CA THR A 38 1.10 12.06 2.58
C THR A 38 1.97 10.84 2.87
N GLU A 39 1.82 10.21 4.03
CA GLU A 39 2.56 9.00 4.40
C GLU A 39 2.20 7.82 3.48
N LEU A 40 0.92 7.65 3.14
CA LEU A 40 0.45 6.65 2.18
C LEU A 40 1.02 6.86 0.77
N LYS A 41 1.13 8.12 0.30
CA LYS A 41 1.77 8.41 -0.99
C LYS A 41 3.22 7.96 -1.04
N VAL A 42 3.97 8.15 0.05
CA VAL A 42 5.36 7.70 0.13
C VAL A 42 5.42 6.17 0.10
N ALA A 43 4.59 5.49 0.89
CA ALA A 43 4.51 4.03 0.92
C ALA A 43 4.12 3.46 -0.46
N ALA A 44 3.13 4.07 -1.13
CA ALA A 44 2.71 3.71 -2.47
C ALA A 44 3.86 3.79 -3.48
N ARG A 45 4.66 4.86 -3.43
CA ARG A 45 5.81 5.03 -4.34
C ARG A 45 6.88 3.96 -4.10
N ILE A 46 7.13 3.60 -2.84
CA ILE A 46 8.05 2.52 -2.48
C ILE A 46 7.51 1.18 -3.01
N HIS A 47 6.23 0.89 -2.78
CA HIS A 47 5.60 -0.34 -3.27
C HIS A 47 5.61 -0.42 -4.80
N GLN A 48 5.33 0.68 -5.49
CA GLN A 48 5.36 0.73 -6.95
C GLN A 48 6.76 0.45 -7.53
N SER A 49 7.83 0.70 -6.78
CA SER A 49 9.19 0.35 -7.22
C SER A 49 9.45 -1.16 -7.33
N LEU A 50 8.57 -1.99 -6.75
CA LEU A 50 8.61 -3.45 -6.89
C LEU A 50 8.26 -3.89 -8.30
N LEU A 51 7.46 -3.09 -9.00
CA LEU A 51 6.93 -3.40 -10.31
C LEU A 51 8.03 -3.21 -11.37
N PRO A 52 8.30 -4.21 -12.20
CA PRO A 52 9.30 -4.12 -13.24
C PRO A 52 8.81 -3.14 -14.31
N SER A 53 9.76 -2.44 -14.90
CA SER A 53 9.54 -1.86 -16.23
C SER A 53 9.56 -2.98 -17.27
N SER A 54 9.00 -2.72 -18.43
CA SER A 54 9.12 -3.61 -19.60
C SER A 54 10.60 -3.91 -19.86
N VAL A 55 10.89 -5.16 -20.21
CA VAL A 55 12.26 -5.64 -20.42
C VAL A 55 12.45 -5.99 -21.89
N GLU A 56 13.48 -5.38 -22.48
CA GLU A 56 13.97 -5.68 -23.82
C GLU A 56 15.28 -6.46 -23.70
N HIS A 57 15.28 -7.72 -24.13
CA HIS A 57 16.46 -8.58 -24.23
C HIS A 57 16.54 -9.14 -25.66
N PRO A 58 17.74 -9.39 -26.24
CA PRO A 58 17.88 -9.89 -27.61
C PRO A 58 17.02 -11.14 -27.92
N ASP A 59 16.85 -12.01 -26.92
CA ASP A 59 16.18 -13.30 -27.07
C ASP A 59 14.75 -13.32 -26.47
N ILE A 60 14.33 -12.27 -25.75
CA ILE A 60 12.99 -12.18 -25.16
C ILE A 60 12.58 -10.72 -24.93
N GLU A 61 11.34 -10.39 -25.31
CA GLU A 61 10.71 -9.11 -25.02
C GLU A 61 9.53 -9.34 -24.06
N VAL A 62 9.47 -8.56 -22.97
CA VAL A 62 8.42 -8.69 -21.95
C VAL A 62 7.84 -7.31 -21.63
N ASP A 63 6.62 -7.05 -22.08
CA ASP A 63 5.85 -5.87 -21.68
C ASP A 63 5.11 -6.14 -20.36
N VAL A 64 5.14 -5.17 -19.44
CA VAL A 64 4.48 -5.28 -18.14
C VAL A 64 3.56 -4.08 -17.91
N ARG A 65 2.30 -4.36 -17.57
CA ARG A 65 1.32 -3.35 -17.19
C ARG A 65 0.69 -3.70 -15.85
N TYR A 66 0.78 -2.77 -14.91
CA TYR A 66 0.22 -2.91 -13.58
C TYR A 66 -0.71 -1.73 -13.29
N GLN A 67 -1.96 -2.02 -12.94
CA GLN A 67 -2.97 -1.03 -12.61
C GLN A 67 -3.66 -1.43 -11.30
N PRO A 68 -3.24 -0.86 -10.15
CA PRO A 68 -3.86 -1.19 -8.88
C PRO A 68 -5.22 -0.49 -8.74
N LEU A 69 -6.14 -1.12 -8.01
CA LEU A 69 -7.43 -0.51 -7.68
C LEU A 69 -7.29 0.65 -6.68
N ASP A 70 -6.33 0.54 -5.75
CA ASP A 70 -6.02 1.51 -4.70
C ASP A 70 -4.57 2.03 -4.80
N GLN A 71 -4.19 2.97 -3.92
CA GLN A 71 -2.82 3.50 -3.87
C GLN A 71 -1.75 2.41 -3.63
N ILE A 72 -2.11 1.32 -2.96
CA ILE A 72 -1.23 0.19 -2.68
C ILE A 72 -2.04 -1.12 -2.83
N GLY A 73 -1.51 -2.07 -3.58
CA GLY A 73 -2.13 -3.38 -3.83
C GLY A 73 -1.33 -4.53 -3.19
N GLY A 74 -1.95 -5.70 -3.08
CA GLY A 74 -1.27 -6.95 -2.71
C GLY A 74 -0.57 -7.63 -3.89
N ASP A 75 -0.89 -7.21 -5.11
CA ASP A 75 -0.36 -7.84 -6.32
C ASP A 75 1.02 -7.30 -6.65
N TYR A 76 1.91 -8.20 -7.10
CA TYR A 76 3.17 -7.80 -7.69
C TYR A 76 3.57 -8.76 -8.81
N CYS A 77 4.36 -8.26 -9.75
CA CYS A 77 5.05 -9.08 -10.74
C CYS A 77 6.53 -8.68 -10.80
N GLN A 78 7.40 -9.54 -11.33
CA GLN A 78 8.80 -9.22 -11.64
C GLN A 78 9.27 -9.97 -12.88
N VAL A 79 10.11 -9.29 -13.66
CA VAL A 79 10.92 -9.86 -14.76
C VAL A 79 12.37 -9.59 -14.41
N ARG A 80 13.18 -10.65 -14.26
CA ARG A 80 14.58 -10.53 -13.82
C ARG A 80 15.45 -11.57 -14.50
N PHE A 81 16.72 -11.23 -14.66
CA PHE A 81 17.73 -12.09 -15.27
C PHE A 81 18.76 -12.42 -14.19
N SER A 82 19.11 -13.70 -14.02
CA SER A 82 20.24 -14.09 -13.14
C SER A 82 21.58 -13.93 -13.86
N ASP A 83 21.55 -14.07 -15.18
CA ASP A 83 22.65 -13.96 -16.13
C ASP A 83 22.07 -13.65 -17.52
N ARG A 84 22.90 -13.66 -18.57
CA ARG A 84 22.47 -13.35 -19.95
C ARG A 84 21.49 -14.38 -20.52
N ASP A 85 21.54 -15.61 -20.03
CA ASP A 85 20.90 -16.75 -20.67
C ASP A 85 19.75 -17.31 -19.80
N THR A 86 19.44 -16.69 -18.66
CA THR A 86 18.40 -17.18 -17.74
C THR A 86 17.48 -16.06 -17.29
N CYS A 87 16.23 -16.13 -17.74
CA CYS A 87 15.16 -15.18 -17.39
C CYS A 87 14.17 -15.81 -16.40
N TYR A 88 13.75 -15.01 -15.43
CA TYR A 88 12.74 -15.36 -14.43
C TYR A 88 11.54 -14.41 -14.53
N LEU A 89 10.35 -15.01 -14.59
CA LEU A 89 9.07 -14.31 -14.54
C LEU A 89 8.35 -14.71 -13.28
N THR A 90 7.86 -13.73 -12.52
CA THR A 90 7.08 -13.99 -11.31
C THR A 90 5.84 -13.13 -11.25
N VAL A 91 4.75 -13.71 -10.75
CA VAL A 91 3.48 -13.03 -10.47
C VAL A 91 2.97 -13.52 -9.13
N CYS A 92 2.51 -12.61 -8.31
CA CYS A 92 1.89 -12.89 -7.02
C CYS A 92 0.62 -12.07 -6.88
N ASP A 93 -0.43 -12.72 -6.38
CA ASP A 93 -1.67 -12.09 -5.92
C ASP A 93 -1.81 -12.41 -4.43
N VAL A 94 -1.87 -11.38 -3.59
CA VAL A 94 -2.05 -11.53 -2.15
C VAL A 94 -3.50 -11.23 -1.80
N CYS A 95 -4.21 -12.25 -1.32
CA CYS A 95 -5.60 -12.13 -0.87
C CYS A 95 -5.73 -11.10 0.25
N GLY A 96 -6.62 -10.13 0.04
CA GLY A 96 -6.85 -9.02 0.95
C GLY A 96 -6.73 -7.68 0.23
N HIS A 97 -6.85 -6.57 0.96
CA HIS A 97 -6.61 -5.24 0.41
C HIS A 97 -5.91 -4.34 1.43
N GLY A 98 -5.26 -3.29 0.92
CA GLY A 98 -4.59 -2.29 1.74
C GLY A 98 -3.19 -2.69 2.20
N PHE A 99 -2.78 -2.10 3.33
CA PHE A 99 -1.37 -2.02 3.71
C PHE A 99 -0.73 -3.37 4.08
N GLY A 100 -1.48 -4.27 4.74
CA GLY A 100 -0.96 -5.59 5.14
C GLY A 100 -0.62 -6.47 3.94
N ALA A 101 -1.52 -6.55 2.96
CA ALA A 101 -1.32 -7.30 1.73
C ALA A 101 -0.10 -6.78 0.95
N ALA A 102 0.04 -5.45 0.86
CA ALA A 102 1.17 -4.80 0.21
C ALA A 102 2.52 -5.05 0.89
N LEU A 103 2.56 -5.05 2.23
CA LEU A 103 3.76 -5.40 2.98
C LEU A 103 4.18 -6.85 2.72
N LEU A 104 3.21 -7.77 2.70
CA LEU A 104 3.45 -9.17 2.39
C LEU A 104 4.00 -9.32 0.96
N ALA A 105 3.38 -8.64 -0.03
CA ALA A 105 3.86 -8.60 -1.41
C ALA A 105 5.32 -8.11 -1.51
N THR A 106 5.65 -7.03 -0.79
CA THR A 106 7.01 -6.47 -0.70
C THR A 106 8.02 -7.48 -0.13
N ARG A 107 7.62 -8.22 0.91
CA ARG A 107 8.46 -9.22 1.57
C ARG A 107 8.72 -10.41 0.64
N ILE A 108 7.67 -10.97 0.04
CA ILE A 108 7.75 -12.08 -0.93
C ILE A 108 8.63 -11.66 -2.11
N SER A 109 8.39 -10.46 -2.66
CA SER A 109 9.16 -9.89 -3.76
C SER A 109 10.67 -9.84 -3.46
N SER A 110 11.05 -9.56 -2.22
CA SER A 110 12.45 -9.50 -1.80
C SER A 110 13.10 -10.88 -1.65
N GLU A 111 12.39 -11.85 -1.08
CA GLU A 111 12.86 -13.25 -1.00
C GLU A 111 13.05 -13.86 -2.39
N VAL A 112 12.07 -13.67 -3.26
CA VAL A 112 12.12 -14.16 -4.65
C VAL A 112 13.30 -13.54 -5.39
N ARG A 113 13.48 -12.22 -5.25
CA ARG A 113 14.61 -11.52 -5.88
C ARG A 113 15.95 -12.05 -5.39
N HIS A 114 16.07 -12.35 -4.10
CA HIS A 114 17.26 -12.97 -3.54
C HIS A 114 17.54 -14.31 -4.22
N GLY A 115 16.55 -15.21 -4.29
CA GLY A 115 16.72 -16.50 -4.96
C GLY A 115 17.08 -16.41 -6.45
N ILE A 116 16.48 -15.46 -7.17
CA ILE A 116 16.80 -15.20 -8.59
C ILE A 116 18.24 -14.72 -8.75
N MET A 117 18.75 -13.83 -7.89
CA MET A 117 20.12 -13.34 -7.97
C MET A 117 21.17 -14.45 -7.86
N TYR A 118 20.85 -15.57 -7.20
CA TYR A 118 21.74 -16.74 -7.12
C TYR A 118 21.42 -17.83 -8.15
N GLY A 119 20.54 -17.57 -9.12
CA GLY A 119 20.17 -18.55 -10.16
C GLY A 119 19.50 -19.80 -9.60
N LEU A 120 18.80 -19.69 -8.46
CA LEU A 120 18.18 -20.86 -7.83
C LEU A 120 17.04 -21.43 -8.69
N ALA A 121 16.79 -22.73 -8.54
CA ALA A 121 15.66 -23.38 -9.18
C ALA A 121 14.33 -22.84 -8.59
N PRO A 122 13.26 -22.69 -9.40
CA PRO A 122 11.96 -22.21 -8.92
C PRO A 122 11.41 -22.98 -7.71
N SER A 123 11.62 -24.29 -7.66
CA SER A 123 11.19 -25.13 -6.53
C SER A 123 11.87 -24.77 -5.21
N VAL A 124 13.15 -24.36 -5.25
CA VAL A 124 13.91 -23.93 -4.06
C VAL A 124 13.37 -22.59 -3.56
N ILE A 125 13.12 -21.65 -4.48
CA ILE A 125 12.53 -20.35 -4.15
C ILE A 125 11.14 -20.52 -3.53
N ILE A 126 10.28 -21.34 -4.14
CA ILE A 126 8.94 -21.65 -3.59
C ILE A 126 9.07 -22.29 -2.20
N SER A 127 10.01 -23.22 -2.00
CA SER A 127 10.18 -23.89 -0.70
C SER A 127 10.54 -22.89 0.41
N SER A 128 11.44 -21.95 0.12
CA SER A 128 11.79 -20.84 1.03
C SER A 128 10.58 -19.93 1.31
N LEU A 129 9.80 -19.57 0.29
CA LEU A 129 8.56 -18.80 0.48
C LEU A 129 7.54 -19.54 1.34
N MET A 130 7.39 -20.86 1.17
CA MET A 130 6.45 -21.66 1.94
C MET A 130 6.91 -21.84 3.39
N GLU A 131 8.22 -21.86 3.64
CA GLU A 131 8.78 -21.83 4.99
C GLU A 131 8.48 -20.49 5.68
N PHE A 132 8.78 -19.38 5.01
CA PHE A 132 8.39 -18.04 5.46
C PHE A 132 6.88 -17.93 5.72
N TYR A 133 6.05 -18.46 4.80
CA TYR A 133 4.60 -18.47 4.97
C TYR A 133 4.22 -19.17 6.27
N ARG A 134 4.67 -20.42 6.47
CA ARG A 134 4.31 -21.20 7.67
C ARG A 134 4.72 -20.55 8.98
N GLU A 135 5.81 -19.79 8.99
CA GLU A 135 6.32 -19.16 10.19
C GLU A 135 5.57 -17.87 10.57
N PHE A 136 5.17 -17.05 9.59
CA PHE A 136 4.71 -15.67 9.87
C PHE A 136 3.30 -15.32 9.39
N VAL A 137 2.76 -16.03 8.40
CA VAL A 137 1.58 -15.57 7.66
C VAL A 137 0.23 -16.12 8.18
N PRO A 138 0.11 -17.37 8.70
CA PRO A 138 -1.17 -17.91 9.18
C PRO A 138 -1.88 -17.02 10.20
N ASP A 139 -1.14 -16.42 11.12
CA ASP A 139 -1.70 -15.57 12.18
C ASP A 139 -2.22 -14.22 11.67
N CYS A 140 -1.81 -13.83 10.45
CA CYS A 140 -2.25 -12.61 9.80
C CYS A 140 -3.55 -12.79 9.00
N GLY A 141 -4.02 -14.04 8.79
CA GLY A 141 -5.20 -14.34 7.98
C GLY A 141 -5.05 -14.00 6.49
N LEU A 142 -3.82 -13.83 6.01
CA LEU A 142 -3.49 -13.54 4.61
C LEU A 142 -3.12 -14.82 3.88
N PHE A 143 -3.41 -14.86 2.59
CA PHE A 143 -3.03 -15.96 1.69
C PHE A 143 -2.53 -15.35 0.40
N PHE A 144 -1.77 -16.11 -0.39
CA PHE A 144 -1.33 -15.63 -1.69
C PHE A 144 -1.28 -16.75 -2.72
N SER A 145 -1.54 -16.39 -3.97
CA SER A 145 -1.26 -17.20 -5.15
C SER A 145 0.06 -16.73 -5.74
N PHE A 146 0.96 -17.67 -6.06
CA PHE A 146 2.28 -17.35 -6.58
C PHE A 146 2.64 -18.21 -7.78
N LEU A 147 3.18 -17.57 -8.82
CA LEU A 147 3.74 -18.19 -10.00
C LEU A 147 5.19 -17.73 -10.17
N ILE A 148 6.06 -18.68 -10.46
CA ILE A 148 7.44 -18.42 -10.90
C ILE A 148 7.76 -19.33 -12.08
N VAL A 149 8.33 -18.74 -13.12
CA VAL A 149 8.79 -19.42 -14.33
C VAL A 149 10.25 -19.06 -14.53
N ARG A 150 11.09 -20.07 -14.77
CA ARG A 150 12.45 -19.92 -15.25
C ARG A 150 12.48 -20.30 -16.73
N ILE A 151 13.08 -19.45 -17.54
CA ILE A 151 13.25 -19.63 -18.98
C ILE A 151 14.75 -19.60 -19.24
N ASP A 152 15.28 -20.71 -19.75
CA ASP A 152 16.64 -20.76 -20.28
C ASP A 152 16.58 -20.27 -21.74
N LEU A 153 17.33 -19.21 -22.03
CA LEU A 153 17.42 -18.53 -23.32
C LEU A 153 18.50 -19.19 -24.19
N PRO A 154 18.37 -19.07 -25.53
CA PRO A 154 19.25 -19.74 -26.50
C PRO A 154 20.70 -19.21 -26.54
#